data_AF-A0AAD8IW33-F1
#
_entry.id   AF-A0AAD8IW33-F1
#
_cell.length_a   1.000
_cell.length_b   1.000
_cell.length_c   1.000
_cell.angle_alpha   90.00
_cell.angle_beta   90.00
_cell.angle_gamma   90.00
#
_symmetry.space_group_name_H-M   'P 1'
#
loop_
_entity.id
_entity.type
_entity.pdbx_description
1 polymer ?
#
loop_
_entity_poly.entity_id
_entity_poly.type
_entity_poly.pdbx_seq_one_letter_code
_entity_poly.pdbx_strand_id
1 'polypeptide(L)'
;MLRIKRVPTVVSNYQKEDGEEGSRQSTGGCGRNCLNKCCLPGSKLPLYAFKKETKVVDGNEMAAEEMKQQDPPVAFLESLVLGEWEDRMQKGLFRYDVTACQTKVIPGNHGFIAQLNEGRHLKKRPTEFRVDKVLQPFDGSKFNFTKVGQEEVIFQFEASEDGEIQFFPNAPVDAANSPSVVAINVSPIEYGHVLLIPRVLECLPQRIDHESLLLALHMAAEAGSPFFRLGYNSLGAFATINHLHFQAYYLAVPFPIEKTSTRNITTLTGGVEISQLLDYPVRGLVFEGSSLENLSAAVADACICLQINNIPYNVLISDSGRRIFLLPQCYAEKQALGEVSSELLDTQVNPAVWEISGHMVLKRKEDYEGASEENAWRLLAEVSLSEERFQEVKEIIFEAITCVVDESVVKTRSSDEDQDVEGRSHEEAGNLAIVPGKPECLVQN
;
A
#
# COMPACT_ATOMS: atom_id res chain seq x y z
N MET A 1 -34.98 -13.30 19.04
CA MET A 1 -33.92 -14.30 18.81
C MET A 1 -33.80 -14.53 17.31
N LEU A 2 -32.88 -13.84 16.64
CA LEU A 2 -32.61 -14.05 15.23
C LEU A 2 -31.49 -15.09 15.11
N ARG A 3 -31.82 -16.25 14.52
CA ARG A 3 -30.91 -17.37 14.25
C ARG A 3 -30.34 -17.16 12.85
N ILE A 4 -29.07 -16.79 12.74
CA ILE A 4 -28.37 -16.69 11.46
C ILE A 4 -27.97 -18.10 11.01
N LYS A 5 -28.43 -18.50 9.82
CA LYS A 5 -28.08 -19.76 9.15
C LYS A 5 -26.62 -19.67 8.70
N ARG A 6 -25.77 -20.60 9.15
CA ARG A 6 -24.42 -20.80 8.60
C ARG A 6 -24.55 -21.27 7.15
N VAL A 7 -24.06 -20.46 6.21
CA VAL A 7 -23.96 -20.80 4.79
C VAL A 7 -22.62 -21.55 4.58
N PRO A 8 -22.58 -22.66 3.84
CA PRO A 8 -21.34 -23.37 3.53
C PRO A 8 -20.35 -22.47 2.76
N THR A 9 -19.11 -22.40 3.24
CA THR A 9 -18.02 -21.65 2.60
C THR A 9 -17.59 -22.33 1.30
N VAL A 10 -17.83 -21.70 0.15
CA VAL A 10 -17.26 -22.14 -1.15
C VAL A 10 -15.86 -21.57 -1.24
N VAL A 11 -14.84 -22.38 -0.95
CA VAL A 11 -13.44 -21.94 -1.09
C VAL A 11 -13.22 -21.52 -2.55
N SER A 12 -12.79 -20.27 -2.79
CA SER A 12 -12.41 -19.76 -4.11
C SER A 12 -11.56 -20.81 -4.85
N ASN A 13 -12.07 -21.31 -5.98
CA ASN A 13 -11.47 -22.39 -6.78
C ASN A 13 -10.11 -22.00 -7.40
N TYR A 14 -9.63 -20.77 -7.21
CA TYR A 14 -8.46 -20.24 -7.93
C TYR A 14 -7.10 -20.60 -7.35
N GLN A 15 -7.08 -21.36 -6.25
CA GLN A 15 -5.88 -21.43 -5.40
C GLN A 15 -5.56 -22.83 -4.87
N LYS A 16 -6.26 -23.88 -5.33
CA LYS A 16 -5.76 -25.26 -5.20
C LYS A 16 -4.78 -25.51 -6.35
N GLU A 17 -3.50 -25.61 -6.04
CA GLU A 17 -2.55 -26.35 -6.88
C GLU A 17 -2.74 -27.85 -6.61
N ASP A 18 -3.90 -28.39 -7.01
CA ASP A 18 -4.03 -29.83 -7.15
C ASP A 18 -3.79 -30.12 -8.64
N GLY A 19 -2.65 -30.77 -8.91
CA GLY A 19 -2.15 -31.08 -10.26
C GLY A 19 -3.02 -32.07 -11.02
N GLU A 20 -4.15 -31.60 -11.54
CA GLU A 20 -4.91 -32.33 -12.57
C GLU A 20 -5.14 -31.42 -13.78
N GLU A 21 -4.37 -31.68 -14.84
CA GLU A 21 -4.68 -31.28 -16.21
C GLU A 21 -6.00 -31.96 -16.64
N GLY A 22 -7.12 -31.38 -16.21
CA GLY A 22 -8.47 -31.78 -16.58
C GLY A 22 -9.00 -30.95 -17.73
N SER A 23 -8.74 -31.41 -18.96
CA SER A 23 -9.29 -30.93 -20.23
C SER A 23 -10.79 -30.55 -20.19
N ARG A 24 -11.15 -29.29 -20.48
CA ARG A 24 -12.41 -28.92 -21.17
C ARG A 24 -12.26 -27.62 -22.00
N GLN A 25 -12.41 -27.76 -23.32
CA GLN A 25 -12.71 -26.71 -24.32
C GLN A 25 -14.13 -26.13 -24.06
N SER A 26 -14.56 -24.92 -24.44
CA SER A 26 -14.08 -23.88 -25.39
C SER A 26 -14.90 -22.60 -25.17
N THR A 27 -14.25 -21.48 -24.84
CA THR A 27 -14.43 -20.09 -25.36
C THR A 27 -13.52 -19.16 -24.54
N GLY A 28 -12.39 -18.74 -25.11
CA GLY A 28 -11.49 -17.67 -24.64
C GLY A 28 -11.23 -17.53 -23.13
N GLY A 29 -10.16 -18.15 -22.60
CA GLY A 29 -9.66 -17.88 -21.24
C GLY A 29 -9.11 -19.11 -20.52
N CYS A 30 -8.50 -18.91 -19.35
CA CYS A 30 -7.95 -20.00 -18.52
C CYS A 30 -9.02 -20.78 -17.72
N GLY A 31 -10.31 -20.54 -18.00
CA GLY A 31 -11.43 -21.12 -17.26
C GLY A 31 -11.61 -20.56 -15.84
N ARG A 32 -10.77 -19.59 -15.44
CA ARG A 32 -10.75 -19.03 -14.09
C ARG A 32 -11.21 -17.57 -13.98
N ASN A 33 -11.74 -17.01 -15.08
CA ASN A 33 -12.19 -15.62 -15.14
C ASN A 33 -11.18 -14.63 -14.51
N CYS A 34 -9.88 -14.81 -14.76
CA CYS A 34 -8.86 -14.09 -14.00
C CYS A 34 -8.61 -12.67 -14.51
N LEU A 35 -7.76 -11.92 -13.81
CA LEU A 35 -7.30 -10.59 -14.23
C LEU A 35 -6.16 -10.62 -15.25
N ASN A 36 -5.77 -11.79 -15.79
CA ASN A 36 -4.70 -11.87 -16.77
C ASN A 36 -5.22 -11.62 -18.20
N LYS A 37 -4.30 -11.39 -19.14
CA LYS A 37 -4.57 -11.16 -20.58
C LYS A 37 -5.42 -12.25 -21.23
N CYS A 38 -5.51 -13.44 -20.64
CA CYS A 38 -6.34 -14.51 -21.15
C CYS A 38 -7.85 -14.31 -20.90
N CYS A 39 -8.25 -13.56 -19.86
CA CYS A 39 -9.67 -13.37 -19.50
C CYS A 39 -10.06 -11.90 -19.40
N LEU A 40 -9.14 -10.98 -19.10
CA LEU A 40 -9.45 -9.58 -18.86
C LEU A 40 -9.86 -8.78 -20.12
N PRO A 41 -9.25 -8.97 -21.32
CA PRO A 41 -9.68 -8.24 -22.51
C PRO A 41 -11.16 -8.45 -22.84
N GLY A 42 -11.90 -7.36 -23.03
CA GLY A 42 -13.35 -7.38 -23.29
C GLY A 42 -14.22 -7.57 -22.04
N SER A 43 -13.62 -7.73 -20.87
CA SER A 43 -14.35 -7.75 -19.59
C SER A 43 -14.91 -6.37 -19.26
N LYS A 44 -15.98 -6.37 -18.46
CA LYS A 44 -16.55 -5.17 -17.87
C LYS A 44 -16.51 -5.30 -16.36
N LEU A 45 -15.91 -4.32 -15.70
CA LEU A 45 -15.81 -4.26 -14.26
C LEU A 45 -16.43 -2.93 -13.80
N PRO A 46 -17.00 -2.88 -12.59
CA PRO A 46 -17.39 -1.60 -12.00
C PRO A 46 -16.19 -0.66 -11.99
N LEU A 47 -16.42 0.64 -12.13
CA LEU A 47 -15.38 1.67 -12.12
C LEU A 47 -15.81 2.78 -11.16
N TYR A 48 -14.92 3.11 -10.24
CA TYR A 48 -15.00 4.30 -9.40
C TYR A 48 -13.97 5.31 -9.91
N ALA A 49 -14.46 6.42 -10.45
CA ALA A 49 -13.63 7.54 -10.87
C ALA A 49 -13.61 8.59 -9.74
N PHE A 50 -12.44 8.84 -9.16
CA PHE A 50 -12.27 9.75 -8.03
C PHE A 50 -11.94 11.17 -8.46
N LYS A 51 -12.21 12.15 -7.59
CA LYS A 51 -11.88 13.54 -7.84
C LYS A 51 -10.39 13.79 -7.57
N LYS A 52 -9.67 14.29 -8.58
CA LYS A 52 -8.34 14.87 -8.34
C LYS A 52 -8.50 16.20 -7.62
N GLU A 53 -7.72 16.43 -6.56
CA GLU A 53 -7.63 17.75 -5.96
C GLU A 53 -7.07 18.73 -7.01
N THR A 54 -7.92 19.60 -7.54
CA THR A 54 -7.46 20.70 -8.39
C THR A 54 -6.77 21.74 -7.51
N LYS A 55 -5.56 22.16 -7.90
CA LYS A 55 -4.90 23.33 -7.30
C LYS A 55 -5.90 24.49 -7.27
N VAL A 56 -6.31 24.90 -6.08
CA VAL A 56 -7.05 26.16 -5.93
C VAL A 56 -6.07 27.25 -6.36
N VAL A 57 -6.27 27.76 -7.58
CA VAL A 57 -5.61 28.98 -8.01
C VAL A 57 -6.21 30.09 -7.16
N ASP A 58 -5.37 30.75 -6.38
CA ASP A 58 -5.72 31.88 -5.51
C ASP A 58 -6.77 32.77 -6.16
N GLY A 59 -7.92 32.97 -5.49
CA GLY A 59 -8.84 34.02 -5.92
C GLY A 59 -10.30 33.95 -5.50
N ASN A 60 -10.79 32.98 -4.70
CA ASN A 60 -12.16 33.09 -4.19
C ASN A 60 -12.40 32.36 -2.86
N GLU A 61 -12.07 33.03 -1.76
CA GLU A 61 -12.32 32.58 -0.38
C GLU A 61 -13.80 32.29 -0.09
N MET A 62 -14.74 32.84 -0.87
CA MET A 62 -16.18 32.61 -0.69
C MET A 62 -16.65 31.19 -1.08
N ALA A 63 -15.98 30.50 -2.01
CA ALA A 63 -16.37 29.15 -2.42
C ALA A 63 -15.97 28.06 -1.41
N ALA A 64 -14.92 28.34 -0.61
CA ALA A 64 -14.43 27.42 0.42
C ALA A 64 -15.29 27.43 1.70
N GLU A 65 -16.08 28.49 1.94
CA GLU A 65 -16.98 28.60 3.09
C GLU A 65 -18.35 27.95 2.85
N GLU A 66 -18.85 27.94 1.62
CA GLU A 66 -20.14 27.29 1.29
C GLU A 66 -20.08 25.75 1.37
N MET A 67 -18.91 25.14 1.14
CA MET A 67 -18.71 23.69 1.30
C MET A 67 -18.68 23.22 2.77
N LYS A 68 -18.53 24.12 3.75
CA LYS A 68 -18.43 23.76 5.18
C LYS A 68 -19.79 23.55 5.88
N GLN A 69 -20.92 23.79 5.20
CA GLN A 69 -22.26 23.77 5.81
C GLN A 69 -23.15 22.60 5.38
N GLN A 70 -22.62 21.62 4.64
CA GLN A 70 -23.31 20.35 4.44
C GLN A 70 -22.62 19.30 5.29
N ASP A 71 -23.38 18.62 6.16
CA ASP A 71 -22.92 17.36 6.77
C ASP A 71 -22.34 16.49 5.63
N PRO A 72 -21.13 15.94 5.76
CA PRO A 72 -20.53 15.17 4.68
C PRO A 72 -21.54 14.09 4.28
N PRO A 73 -21.95 14.00 2.99
CA PRO A 73 -22.69 12.83 2.56
C PRO A 73 -21.82 11.63 2.94
N VAL A 74 -22.41 10.60 3.55
CA VAL A 74 -21.72 9.32 3.81
C VAL A 74 -20.83 9.04 2.60
N ALA A 75 -19.51 8.97 2.81
CA ALA A 75 -18.55 8.93 1.73
C ALA A 75 -18.95 7.77 0.80
N PHE A 76 -19.33 8.09 -0.44
CA PHE A 76 -19.96 7.13 -1.35
C PHE A 76 -19.06 5.88 -1.54
N LEU A 77 -17.73 6.09 -1.48
CA LEU A 77 -16.73 5.02 -1.46
C LEU A 77 -16.88 4.05 -0.28
N GLU A 78 -17.14 4.53 0.94
CA GLU A 78 -17.33 3.68 2.13
C GLU A 78 -18.52 2.74 1.94
N SER A 79 -19.68 3.30 1.58
CA SER A 79 -20.88 2.49 1.34
C SER A 79 -20.69 1.48 0.21
N LEU A 80 -20.00 1.88 -0.87
CA LEU A 80 -19.70 1.01 -1.99
C LEU A 80 -18.76 -0.14 -1.57
N VAL A 81 -17.63 0.16 -0.92
CA VAL A 81 -16.66 -0.85 -0.49
C VAL A 81 -17.31 -1.85 0.47
N LEU A 82 -18.03 -1.37 1.47
CA LEU A 82 -18.67 -2.24 2.47
C LEU A 82 -19.77 -3.10 1.85
N GLY A 83 -20.66 -2.52 1.04
CA GLY A 83 -21.74 -3.26 0.39
C GLY A 83 -21.24 -4.35 -0.57
N GLU A 84 -20.24 -4.01 -1.40
CA GLU A 84 -19.65 -4.97 -2.33
C GLU A 84 -18.83 -6.06 -1.61
N TRP A 85 -18.18 -5.72 -0.49
CA TRP A 85 -17.48 -6.69 0.37
C TRP A 85 -18.47 -7.68 1.01
N GLU A 86 -19.61 -7.20 1.52
CA GLU A 86 -20.68 -8.04 2.07
C GLU A 86 -21.30 -8.96 1.01
N ASP A 87 -21.56 -8.45 -0.20
CA ASP A 87 -22.06 -9.27 -1.32
C ASP A 87 -21.11 -10.44 -1.62
N ARG A 88 -19.80 -10.19 -1.65
CA ARG A 88 -18.79 -11.23 -1.87
C ARG A 88 -18.68 -12.19 -0.68
N MET A 89 -18.98 -11.73 0.53
CA MET A 89 -19.10 -12.59 1.71
C MET A 89 -20.29 -13.54 1.59
N GLN A 90 -21.44 -13.03 1.15
CA GLN A 90 -22.63 -13.86 0.90
C GLN A 90 -22.42 -14.88 -0.22
N LYS A 91 -21.62 -14.52 -1.24
CA LYS A 91 -21.17 -15.43 -2.31
C LYS A 91 -20.12 -16.45 -1.86
N GLY A 92 -19.61 -16.34 -0.64
CA GLY A 92 -18.68 -17.30 -0.05
C GLY A 92 -17.23 -17.16 -0.51
N LEU A 93 -16.83 -16.02 -1.09
CA LEU A 93 -15.48 -15.85 -1.68
C LEU A 93 -14.34 -15.75 -0.63
N PHE A 94 -14.68 -15.66 0.65
CA PHE A 94 -13.71 -15.53 1.74
C PHE A 94 -13.32 -16.89 2.32
N ARG A 95 -12.07 -16.98 2.79
CA ARG A 95 -11.54 -18.22 3.37
C ARG A 95 -12.11 -18.53 4.75
N TYR A 96 -12.59 -17.53 5.48
CA TYR A 96 -13.22 -17.65 6.79
C TYR A 96 -14.07 -16.41 7.07
N ASP A 97 -14.93 -16.50 8.08
CA ASP A 97 -15.75 -15.39 8.54
C ASP A 97 -14.97 -14.57 9.59
N VAL A 98 -14.55 -13.36 9.20
CA VAL A 98 -13.84 -12.43 10.09
C VAL A 98 -14.77 -11.70 11.05
N THR A 99 -16.07 -11.62 10.77
CA THR A 99 -17.04 -10.91 11.64
C THR A 99 -17.28 -11.63 12.96
N ALA A 100 -16.87 -12.90 13.05
CA ALA A 100 -16.90 -13.70 14.26
C ALA A 100 -15.64 -13.53 15.15
N CYS A 101 -14.63 -12.78 14.68
CA CYS A 101 -13.40 -12.55 15.43
C CYS A 101 -13.66 -11.67 16.66
N GLN A 102 -13.03 -12.04 17.77
CA GLN A 102 -13.16 -11.28 19.02
C GLN A 102 -12.12 -10.16 19.03
N THR A 103 -12.56 -8.94 19.28
CA THR A 103 -11.71 -7.74 19.35
C THR A 103 -11.92 -7.03 20.68
N LYS A 104 -10.84 -6.57 21.31
CA LYS A 104 -10.89 -5.77 22.54
C LYS A 104 -9.77 -4.73 22.54
N VAL A 105 -10.01 -3.60 23.18
CA VAL A 105 -8.95 -2.66 23.55
C VAL A 105 -8.28 -3.19 24.82
N ILE A 106 -6.96 -3.36 24.75
CA ILE A 106 -6.12 -3.73 25.88
C ILE A 106 -6.07 -2.55 26.85
N PRO A 107 -6.39 -2.73 28.15
CA PRO A 107 -6.24 -1.69 29.14
C PRO A 107 -4.78 -1.23 29.28
N GLY A 108 -4.56 0.08 29.31
CA GLY A 108 -3.23 0.69 29.42
C GLY A 108 -3.23 2.14 28.91
N ASN A 109 -2.05 2.74 28.81
CA ASN A 109 -1.90 4.14 28.39
C ASN A 109 -2.02 4.30 26.88
N HIS A 110 -1.60 3.29 26.11
CA HIS A 110 -1.54 3.32 24.66
C HIS A 110 -2.84 2.79 24.03
N GLY A 111 -3.54 1.88 24.72
CA GLY A 111 -4.80 1.32 24.25
C GLY A 111 -4.63 0.48 22.98
N PHE A 112 -3.66 -0.45 23.00
CA PHE A 112 -3.47 -1.46 21.95
C PHE A 112 -4.75 -2.23 21.68
N ILE A 113 -4.98 -2.63 20.43
CA ILE A 113 -6.18 -3.36 20.04
C ILE A 113 -5.77 -4.82 19.85
N ALA A 114 -6.34 -5.73 20.63
CA ALA A 114 -6.14 -7.17 20.45
C ALA A 114 -7.31 -7.74 19.65
N GLN A 115 -7.01 -8.53 18.62
CA GLN A 115 -8.00 -9.29 17.88
C GLN A 115 -7.57 -10.74 17.71
N LEU A 116 -8.49 -11.68 17.97
CA LEU A 116 -8.24 -13.11 17.83
C LEU A 116 -8.68 -13.63 16.45
N ASN A 117 -7.70 -13.97 15.61
CA ASN A 117 -7.91 -14.52 14.26
C ASN A 117 -7.41 -15.97 14.16
N GLU A 118 -8.10 -16.89 14.83
CA GLU A 118 -7.78 -18.33 14.81
C GLU A 118 -7.90 -18.93 13.41
N GLY A 119 -6.99 -19.83 13.05
CA GLY A 119 -7.01 -20.55 11.78
C GLY A 119 -6.67 -19.71 10.53
N ARG A 120 -6.53 -18.38 10.66
CA ARG A 120 -6.07 -17.50 9.56
C ARG A 120 -4.70 -17.92 9.05
N HIS A 121 -3.78 -18.22 9.98
CA HIS A 121 -2.40 -18.61 9.66
C HIS A 121 -2.33 -19.94 8.90
N LEU A 122 -3.22 -20.89 9.17
CA LEU A 122 -3.29 -22.19 8.48
C LEU A 122 -3.68 -22.05 7.01
N LYS A 123 -4.42 -21.00 6.68
CA LYS A 123 -4.85 -20.69 5.31
C LYS A 123 -3.94 -19.67 4.63
N LYS A 124 -2.95 -19.13 5.33
CA LYS A 124 -2.02 -18.14 4.78
C LYS A 124 -1.07 -18.84 3.80
N ARG A 125 -0.86 -18.23 2.64
CA ARG A 125 0.13 -18.73 1.67
C ARG A 125 1.53 -18.62 2.25
N PRO A 126 2.41 -19.62 2.06
CA PRO A 126 3.82 -19.49 2.38
C PRO A 126 4.44 -18.31 1.62
N THR A 127 5.44 -17.67 2.21
CA THR A 127 6.24 -16.66 1.52
C THR A 127 7.12 -17.37 0.48
N GLU A 128 6.86 -17.13 -0.80
CA GLU A 128 7.58 -17.78 -1.92
C GLU A 128 8.84 -17.01 -2.36
N PHE A 129 9.21 -15.95 -1.64
CA PHE A 129 10.35 -15.10 -1.97
C PHE A 129 11.34 -15.00 -0.83
N ARG A 130 12.51 -14.48 -1.16
CA ARG A 130 13.59 -14.24 -0.22
C ARG A 130 13.21 -13.15 0.75
N VAL A 131 13.56 -13.30 2.03
CA VAL A 131 13.23 -12.29 3.05
C VAL A 131 14.37 -11.31 3.28
N ASP A 132 15.58 -11.62 2.79
CA ASP A 132 16.79 -10.80 2.94
C ASP A 132 16.89 -9.62 1.95
N LYS A 133 15.97 -9.51 0.99
CA LYS A 133 15.95 -8.44 -0.01
C LYS A 133 14.61 -7.74 -0.10
N VAL A 134 14.63 -6.42 0.09
CA VAL A 134 13.46 -5.54 -0.07
C VAL A 134 13.04 -5.45 -1.54
N LEU A 135 14.01 -5.29 -2.45
CA LEU A 135 13.75 -5.23 -3.89
C LEU A 135 14.05 -6.59 -4.55
N GLN A 136 13.03 -7.14 -5.20
CA GLN A 136 13.13 -8.37 -5.98
C GLN A 136 12.34 -8.22 -7.29
N PRO A 137 12.82 -8.80 -8.41
CA PRO A 137 12.08 -8.77 -9.66
C PRO A 137 10.73 -9.49 -9.48
N PHE A 138 9.72 -9.01 -10.20
CA PHE A 138 8.44 -9.70 -10.30
C PHE A 138 8.64 -11.09 -10.90
N ASP A 139 7.90 -12.07 -10.39
CA ASP A 139 7.94 -13.45 -10.86
C ASP A 139 6.52 -13.93 -11.20
N GLY A 140 6.21 -14.00 -12.49
CA GLY A 140 4.89 -14.41 -12.98
C GLY A 140 4.55 -15.87 -12.70
N SER A 141 5.54 -16.71 -12.40
CA SER A 141 5.31 -18.12 -12.05
C SER A 141 4.69 -18.25 -10.66
N LYS A 142 5.08 -17.38 -9.72
CA LYS A 142 4.55 -17.30 -8.35
C LYS A 142 3.16 -16.69 -8.29
N PHE A 143 2.50 -16.80 -7.14
CA PHE A 143 1.22 -16.14 -6.98
C PHE A 143 1.32 -14.62 -7.15
N ASN A 144 0.37 -14.05 -7.88
CA ASN A 144 0.25 -12.61 -8.10
C ASN A 144 -1.19 -12.24 -8.46
N PHE A 145 -1.54 -10.97 -8.31
CA PHE A 145 -2.93 -10.51 -8.48
C PHE A 145 -3.49 -10.62 -9.90
N THR A 146 -2.70 -10.84 -10.95
CA THR A 146 -3.27 -11.17 -12.28
C THR A 146 -4.01 -12.52 -12.27
N LYS A 147 -3.76 -13.36 -11.27
CA LYS A 147 -4.33 -14.72 -11.14
C LYS A 147 -5.61 -14.78 -10.34
N VAL A 148 -6.05 -13.68 -9.69
CA VAL A 148 -7.33 -13.67 -8.97
C VAL A 148 -8.50 -13.62 -9.95
N GLY A 149 -9.64 -14.17 -9.54
CA GLY A 149 -10.88 -14.10 -10.31
C GLY A 149 -11.46 -12.68 -10.31
N GLN A 150 -12.08 -12.27 -11.41
CA GLN A 150 -12.74 -10.98 -11.53
C GLN A 150 -13.88 -10.79 -10.52
N GLU A 151 -14.49 -11.86 -10.00
CA GLU A 151 -15.47 -11.80 -8.92
C GLU A 151 -14.89 -11.35 -7.57
N GLU A 152 -13.56 -11.43 -7.40
CA GLU A 152 -12.87 -10.90 -6.22
C GLU A 152 -12.66 -9.37 -6.35
N VAL A 153 -12.78 -8.80 -7.55
CA VAL A 153 -12.68 -7.36 -7.78
C VAL A 153 -13.98 -6.65 -7.39
N ILE A 154 -13.83 -5.53 -6.69
CA ILE A 154 -14.91 -4.62 -6.31
C ILE A 154 -15.12 -3.61 -7.44
N PHE A 155 -14.07 -2.86 -7.80
CA PHE A 155 -14.10 -1.90 -8.90
C PHE A 155 -12.68 -1.61 -9.41
N GLN A 156 -12.61 -1.05 -10.62
CA GLN A 156 -11.49 -0.27 -11.13
C GLN A 156 -11.45 1.08 -10.39
N PHE A 157 -10.27 1.60 -10.11
CA PHE A 157 -10.08 2.84 -9.36
C PHE A 157 -9.13 3.77 -10.11
N GLU A 158 -9.67 4.86 -10.65
CA GLU A 158 -8.92 5.80 -11.49
C GLU A 158 -9.36 7.25 -11.28
N ALA A 159 -8.55 8.19 -11.74
CA ALA A 159 -8.89 9.60 -11.64
C ALA A 159 -9.95 9.98 -12.69
N SER A 160 -10.94 10.75 -12.27
CA SER A 160 -11.94 11.31 -13.17
C SER A 160 -11.33 12.30 -14.18
N GLU A 161 -11.83 12.28 -15.41
CA GLU A 161 -11.48 13.23 -16.47
C GLU A 161 -12.13 14.61 -16.26
N ASP A 162 -13.34 14.65 -15.68
CA ASP A 162 -14.14 15.88 -15.52
C ASP A 162 -14.07 16.49 -14.12
N GLY A 163 -13.31 15.87 -13.21
CA GLY A 163 -13.12 16.35 -11.85
C GLY A 163 -14.28 16.07 -10.89
N GLU A 164 -15.24 15.24 -11.31
CA GLU A 164 -16.36 14.82 -10.47
C GLU A 164 -16.27 13.33 -10.12
N ILE A 165 -16.81 12.96 -8.95
CA ILE A 165 -16.87 11.56 -8.52
C ILE A 165 -17.93 10.83 -9.35
N GLN A 166 -17.54 9.73 -9.99
CA GLN A 166 -18.43 8.95 -10.84
C GLN A 166 -18.33 7.45 -10.55
N PHE A 167 -19.45 6.75 -10.69
CA PHE A 167 -19.49 5.30 -10.61
C PHE A 167 -20.18 4.69 -11.82
N PHE A 168 -19.48 3.79 -12.49
CA PHE A 168 -19.97 3.07 -13.65
C PHE A 168 -20.04 1.58 -13.31
N PRO A 169 -21.23 0.99 -13.10
CA PRO A 169 -21.36 -0.41 -12.71
C PRO A 169 -20.77 -1.42 -13.70
N ASN A 170 -20.62 -1.03 -14.97
CA ASN A 170 -20.17 -1.91 -16.05
C ASN A 170 -19.27 -1.14 -17.04
N ALA A 171 -18.15 -0.61 -16.56
CA ALA A 171 -17.17 0.06 -17.40
C ALA A 171 -16.31 -0.95 -18.18
N PRO A 172 -15.91 -0.63 -19.43
CA PRO A 172 -14.90 -1.42 -20.13
C PRO A 172 -13.59 -1.40 -19.35
N VAL A 173 -12.83 -2.49 -19.44
CA VAL A 173 -11.46 -2.54 -18.88
C VAL A 173 -10.46 -2.15 -19.96
N ASP A 174 -9.68 -1.09 -19.71
CA ASP A 174 -8.56 -0.73 -20.56
C ASP A 174 -7.32 -1.57 -20.23
N ALA A 175 -7.26 -2.77 -20.83
CA ALA A 175 -6.13 -3.66 -20.65
C ALA A 175 -4.80 -3.13 -21.24
N ALA A 176 -4.83 -2.10 -22.10
CA ALA A 176 -3.61 -1.51 -22.64
C ALA A 176 -2.94 -0.58 -21.63
N ASN A 177 -3.74 0.22 -20.91
CA ASN A 177 -3.26 1.13 -19.87
C ASN A 177 -3.17 0.51 -18.47
N SER A 178 -3.50 -0.78 -18.35
CA SER A 178 -3.39 -1.56 -17.11
C SER A 178 -4.18 -0.94 -15.95
N PRO A 179 -5.41 -1.40 -15.68
CA PRO A 179 -6.25 -0.78 -14.68
C PRO A 179 -5.65 -0.95 -13.27
N SER A 180 -5.83 0.07 -12.44
CA SER A 180 -5.73 -0.09 -10.99
C SER A 180 -7.06 -0.62 -10.46
N VAL A 181 -7.02 -1.61 -9.58
CA VAL A 181 -8.24 -2.28 -9.10
C VAL A 181 -8.27 -2.36 -7.58
N VAL A 182 -9.47 -2.30 -7.02
CA VAL A 182 -9.74 -2.64 -5.63
C VAL A 182 -10.40 -4.02 -5.59
N ALA A 183 -9.83 -4.94 -4.81
CA ALA A 183 -10.31 -6.31 -4.67
C ALA A 183 -10.48 -6.68 -3.20
N ILE A 184 -11.32 -7.67 -2.89
CA ILE A 184 -11.39 -8.18 -1.51
C ILE A 184 -10.07 -8.83 -1.10
N ASN A 185 -9.69 -8.69 0.16
CA ASN A 185 -8.73 -9.61 0.73
C ASN A 185 -9.46 -10.90 1.15
N VAL A 186 -9.29 -11.98 0.39
CA VAL A 186 -9.92 -13.28 0.69
C VAL A 186 -9.50 -13.89 2.03
N SER A 187 -8.47 -13.34 2.69
CA SER A 187 -8.07 -13.65 4.07
C SER A 187 -8.09 -12.39 4.96
N PRO A 188 -9.29 -11.83 5.18
CA PRO A 188 -9.47 -10.49 5.71
C PRO A 188 -9.06 -10.43 7.18
N ILE A 189 -8.36 -9.38 7.56
CA ILE A 189 -8.04 -9.11 8.98
C ILE A 189 -9.24 -8.52 9.69
N GLU A 190 -10.00 -7.65 9.04
CA GLU A 190 -11.16 -6.97 9.60
C GLU A 190 -12.26 -6.88 8.52
N TYR A 191 -13.47 -6.55 8.94
CA TYR A 191 -14.59 -6.14 8.10
C TYR A 191 -14.19 -5.04 7.11
N GLY A 192 -14.62 -5.21 5.86
CA GLY A 192 -14.25 -4.29 4.78
C GLY A 192 -12.78 -4.37 4.33
N HIS A 193 -12.02 -5.41 4.72
CA HIS A 193 -10.63 -5.53 4.29
C HIS A 193 -10.50 -5.80 2.79
N VAL A 194 -9.95 -4.81 2.08
CA VAL A 194 -9.70 -4.78 0.65
C VAL A 194 -8.22 -4.57 0.33
N LEU A 195 -7.87 -4.79 -0.93
CA LEU A 195 -6.56 -4.58 -1.52
C LEU A 195 -6.69 -3.55 -2.64
N LEU A 196 -5.87 -2.51 -2.60
CA LEU A 196 -5.64 -1.64 -3.76
C LEU A 196 -4.44 -2.19 -4.52
N ILE A 197 -4.63 -2.51 -5.80
CA ILE A 197 -3.61 -3.11 -6.67
C ILE A 197 -3.39 -2.15 -7.85
N PRO A 198 -2.36 -1.29 -7.79
CA PRO A 198 -2.05 -0.35 -8.86
C PRO A 198 -1.64 -1.08 -10.14
N ARG A 199 -2.18 -0.64 -11.29
CA ARG A 199 -1.80 -1.08 -12.64
C ARG A 199 -1.53 -2.59 -12.74
N VAL A 200 -2.56 -3.40 -12.45
CA VAL A 200 -2.42 -4.85 -12.19
C VAL A 200 -1.74 -5.64 -13.32
N LEU A 201 -1.83 -5.21 -14.58
CA LEU A 201 -1.22 -5.88 -15.73
C LEU A 201 0.25 -5.51 -15.97
N GLU A 202 0.75 -4.43 -15.35
CA GLU A 202 2.16 -4.05 -15.41
C GLU A 202 3.03 -4.94 -14.51
N CYS A 203 2.40 -5.71 -13.62
CA CYS A 203 3.10 -6.65 -12.75
C CYS A 203 4.20 -5.97 -11.91
N LEU A 204 3.89 -4.78 -11.38
CA LEU A 204 4.82 -4.02 -10.56
C LEU A 204 5.25 -4.86 -9.35
N PRO A 205 6.56 -5.02 -9.06
CA PRO A 205 7.00 -5.69 -7.84
C PRO A 205 6.53 -4.93 -6.61
N GLN A 206 6.55 -5.55 -5.43
CA GLN A 206 6.15 -4.93 -4.15
C GLN A 206 7.17 -3.85 -3.72
N ARG A 207 7.11 -2.70 -4.38
CA ARG A 207 7.90 -1.50 -4.15
C ARG A 207 7.03 -0.25 -4.33
N ILE A 208 7.23 0.75 -3.50
CA ILE A 208 6.62 2.08 -3.64
C ILE A 208 7.30 2.84 -4.78
N ASP A 209 6.47 3.51 -5.57
CA ASP A 209 6.79 4.58 -6.51
C ASP A 209 5.83 5.77 -6.27
N HIS A 210 6.17 6.94 -6.85
CA HIS A 210 5.40 8.18 -6.65
C HIS A 210 3.93 8.06 -7.08
N GLU A 211 3.67 7.45 -8.23
CA GLU A 211 2.32 7.35 -8.79
C GLU A 211 1.42 6.44 -7.96
N SER A 212 1.95 5.28 -7.56
CA SER A 212 1.19 4.26 -6.83
C SER A 212 0.91 4.70 -5.39
N LEU A 213 1.84 5.43 -4.75
CA LEU A 213 1.59 6.01 -3.43
C LEU A 213 0.55 7.13 -3.51
N LEU A 214 0.62 8.00 -4.52
CA LEU A 214 -0.36 9.06 -4.71
C LEU A 214 -1.76 8.50 -4.95
N LEU A 215 -1.88 7.42 -5.72
CA LEU A 215 -3.14 6.68 -5.89
C LEU A 215 -3.70 6.18 -4.56
N ALA A 216 -2.86 5.66 -3.67
CA ALA A 216 -3.26 5.23 -2.34
C ALA A 216 -3.73 6.41 -1.48
N LEU A 217 -3.08 7.58 -1.58
CA LEU A 217 -3.53 8.79 -0.87
C LEU A 217 -4.88 9.28 -1.38
N HIS A 218 -5.12 9.26 -2.69
CA HIS A 218 -6.44 9.59 -3.25
C HIS A 218 -7.52 8.64 -2.74
N MET A 219 -7.25 7.33 -2.63
CA MET A 219 -8.21 6.39 -2.05
C MET A 219 -8.51 6.73 -0.58
N ALA A 220 -7.50 7.11 0.20
CA ALA A 220 -7.69 7.52 1.59
C ALA A 220 -8.53 8.81 1.69
N ALA A 221 -8.26 9.79 0.84
CA ALA A 221 -8.98 11.07 0.78
C ALA A 221 -10.44 10.88 0.38
N GLU A 222 -10.70 10.06 -0.64
CA GLU A 222 -12.06 9.71 -1.10
C GLU A 222 -12.88 8.95 -0.06
N ALA A 223 -12.23 8.11 0.75
CA ALA A 223 -12.90 7.43 1.85
C ALA A 223 -13.36 8.44 2.92
N GLY A 224 -12.69 9.59 3.05
CA GLY A 224 -13.10 10.71 3.90
C GLY A 224 -13.31 10.34 5.37
N SER A 225 -12.67 9.27 5.84
CA SER A 225 -12.92 8.68 7.15
C SER A 225 -11.62 8.49 7.92
N PRO A 226 -11.54 8.98 9.18
CA PRO A 226 -10.36 8.75 10.03
C PRO A 226 -10.23 7.28 10.45
N PHE A 227 -11.26 6.46 10.20
CA PHE A 227 -11.27 5.04 10.54
C PHE A 227 -10.90 4.15 9.35
N PHE A 228 -10.79 4.71 8.15
CA PHE A 228 -10.25 4.03 6.99
C PHE A 228 -8.74 4.24 6.92
N ARG A 229 -7.98 3.15 6.93
CA ARG A 229 -6.51 3.20 6.88
C ARG A 229 -6.04 2.37 5.73
N LEU A 230 -5.00 2.85 5.05
CA LEU A 230 -4.24 2.04 4.11
C LEU A 230 -2.91 1.66 4.73
N GLY A 231 -2.50 0.42 4.52
CA GLY A 231 -1.27 -0.14 5.00
C GLY A 231 -0.45 -0.73 3.86
N TYR A 232 0.84 -0.46 3.87
CA TYR A 232 1.81 -1.05 2.97
C TYR A 232 2.89 -1.77 3.77
N ASN A 233 3.33 -2.91 3.24
CA ASN A 233 4.44 -3.70 3.75
C ASN A 233 5.46 -3.87 2.62
N SER A 234 6.73 -3.58 2.88
CA SER A 234 7.80 -3.97 1.95
C SER A 234 8.10 -5.47 2.05
N LEU A 235 8.80 -6.04 1.07
CA LEU A 235 9.46 -7.33 1.29
C LEU A 235 10.49 -7.16 2.44
N GLY A 236 10.64 -8.19 3.27
CA GLY A 236 11.40 -8.11 4.53
C GLY A 236 10.61 -7.52 5.71
N ALA A 237 9.49 -6.84 5.46
CA ALA A 237 8.60 -6.26 6.48
C ALA A 237 7.20 -6.89 6.43
N PHE A 238 7.15 -8.21 6.21
CA PHE A 238 5.95 -9.06 6.20
C PHE A 238 4.94 -8.85 5.06
N ALA A 239 5.34 -8.22 3.95
CA ALA A 239 4.69 -8.52 2.69
C ALA A 239 4.79 -10.04 2.39
N THR A 240 3.76 -10.62 1.79
CA THR A 240 3.73 -12.05 1.42
C THR A 240 3.49 -12.30 -0.06
N ILE A 241 3.34 -11.24 -0.85
CA ILE A 241 3.16 -11.30 -2.31
C ILE A 241 4.09 -10.25 -2.93
N ASN A 242 4.88 -10.66 -3.94
CA ASN A 242 5.72 -9.73 -4.71
C ASN A 242 4.96 -9.22 -5.94
N HIS A 243 3.89 -8.48 -5.69
CA HIS A 243 3.12 -7.72 -6.68
C HIS A 243 2.52 -6.55 -5.91
N LEU A 244 2.82 -5.31 -6.34
CA LEU A 244 2.45 -4.08 -5.65
C LEU A 244 0.98 -4.08 -5.21
N HIS A 245 0.78 -3.97 -3.91
CA HIS A 245 -0.53 -3.81 -3.31
C HIS A 245 -0.45 -3.05 -1.99
N PHE A 246 -1.52 -2.31 -1.72
CA PHE A 246 -1.84 -1.74 -0.41
C PHE A 246 -3.01 -2.54 0.18
N GLN A 247 -3.06 -2.64 1.50
CA GLN A 247 -4.17 -3.22 2.23
C GLN A 247 -4.99 -2.09 2.85
N ALA A 248 -6.30 -2.23 2.95
CA ALA A 248 -7.13 -1.24 3.62
C ALA A 248 -8.31 -1.87 4.34
N TYR A 249 -8.73 -1.30 5.47
CA TYR A 249 -9.99 -1.64 6.13
C TYR A 249 -10.48 -0.50 7.02
N TYR A 250 -11.73 -0.62 7.45
CA TYR A 250 -12.34 0.26 8.44
C TYR A 250 -12.21 -0.36 9.83
N LEU A 251 -11.67 0.41 10.77
CA LEU A 251 -11.76 0.07 12.19
C LEU A 251 -12.09 1.33 12.98
N ALA A 252 -13.28 1.36 13.57
CA ALA A 252 -13.85 2.48 14.32
C ALA A 252 -13.20 2.69 15.71
N VAL A 253 -11.87 2.55 15.77
CA VAL A 253 -11.04 2.77 16.94
C VAL A 253 -9.76 3.47 16.46
N PRO A 254 -9.31 4.57 17.08
CA PRO A 254 -8.00 5.14 16.82
C PRO A 254 -6.89 4.15 17.17
N PHE A 255 -5.96 3.94 16.25
CA PHE A 255 -4.81 3.09 16.48
C PHE A 255 -3.90 3.74 17.53
N PRO A 256 -3.21 2.95 18.37
CA PRO A 256 -2.21 3.45 19.32
C PRO A 256 -1.24 4.45 18.71
N ILE A 257 -0.66 4.13 17.55
CA ILE A 257 0.32 4.98 16.87
C ILE A 257 -0.22 6.36 16.50
N GLU A 258 -1.52 6.49 16.25
CA GLU A 258 -2.15 7.75 15.87
C GLU A 258 -2.32 8.70 17.06
N LYS A 259 -2.38 8.16 18.28
CA LYS A 259 -2.50 8.93 19.52
C LYS A 259 -1.14 9.33 20.10
N THR A 260 -0.09 8.71 19.60
CA THR A 260 1.28 8.88 20.07
C THR A 260 1.81 10.29 19.80
N SER A 261 2.54 10.83 20.77
CA SER A 261 3.19 12.14 20.64
C SER A 261 4.30 12.14 19.59
N THR A 262 4.52 13.30 18.97
CA THR A 262 5.56 13.48 17.97
C THR A 262 6.43 14.68 18.32
N ARG A 263 7.67 14.68 17.81
CA ARG A 263 8.56 15.84 17.86
C ARG A 263 8.87 16.28 16.44
N ASN A 264 8.44 17.47 16.07
CA ASN A 264 8.77 18.07 14.79
C ASN A 264 10.30 18.13 14.59
N ILE A 265 10.74 17.71 13.41
CA ILE A 265 12.14 17.76 12.99
C ILE A 265 12.32 18.94 12.03
N THR A 266 11.47 19.03 11.01
CA THR A 266 11.53 20.06 9.98
C THR A 266 10.21 20.16 9.21
N THR A 267 10.08 21.20 8.40
CA THR A 267 8.99 21.38 7.44
C THR A 267 9.59 21.64 6.06
N LEU A 268 9.20 20.82 5.07
CA LEU A 268 9.66 20.95 3.70
C LEU A 268 8.95 22.08 2.96
N THR A 269 9.58 22.56 1.88
CA THR A 269 8.92 23.38 0.87
C THR A 269 7.69 22.63 0.34
N GLY A 270 6.53 23.30 0.30
CA GLY A 270 5.25 22.65 -0.05
C GLY A 270 4.41 22.21 1.15
N GLY A 271 4.84 22.53 2.38
CA GLY A 271 4.03 22.43 3.59
C GLY A 271 3.97 21.04 4.21
N VAL A 272 4.93 20.16 3.91
CA VAL A 272 5.02 18.82 4.51
C VAL A 272 5.84 18.90 5.79
N GLU A 273 5.21 18.65 6.92
CA GLU A 273 5.87 18.54 8.22
C GLU A 273 6.40 17.12 8.43
N ILE A 274 7.64 17.01 8.88
CA ILE A 274 8.27 15.73 9.22
C ILE A 274 8.59 15.73 10.70
N SER A 275 8.04 14.75 11.42
CA SER A 275 8.22 14.58 12.85
C SER A 275 8.76 13.20 13.19
N GLN A 276 9.46 13.09 14.32
CA GLN A 276 9.83 11.80 14.92
C GLN A 276 8.72 11.34 15.87
N LEU A 277 8.36 10.06 15.79
CA LEU A 277 7.47 9.43 16.77
C LEU A 277 8.16 9.28 18.13
N LEU A 278 7.48 9.64 19.22
CA LEU A 278 7.98 9.55 20.59
C LEU A 278 7.12 8.62 21.44
N ASP A 279 7.70 7.95 22.43
CA ASP A 279 6.95 7.12 23.40
C ASP A 279 6.09 6.02 22.73
N TYR A 280 6.72 5.29 21.80
CA TYR A 280 6.13 4.17 21.09
C TYR A 280 7.20 3.11 20.84
N PRO A 281 6.87 1.79 20.87
CA PRO A 281 7.88 0.74 20.81
C PRO A 281 8.61 0.65 19.47
N VAL A 282 7.99 1.16 18.39
CA VAL A 282 8.58 1.20 17.04
C VAL A 282 9.00 2.62 16.71
N ARG A 283 10.28 2.82 16.40
CA ARG A 283 10.80 4.09 15.92
C ARG A 283 10.29 4.38 14.50
N GLY A 284 9.85 5.60 14.27
CA GLY A 284 9.27 5.99 12.99
C GLY A 284 9.29 7.49 12.74
N LEU A 285 9.07 7.83 11.48
CA LEU A 285 8.82 9.19 11.03
C LEU A 285 7.34 9.37 10.72
N VAL A 286 6.81 10.55 11.00
CA VAL A 286 5.45 10.96 10.69
C VAL A 286 5.52 12.12 9.71
N PHE A 287 4.81 12.00 8.61
CA PHE A 287 4.69 13.00 7.57
C PHE A 287 3.26 13.53 7.55
N GLU A 288 3.10 14.83 7.65
CA GLU A 288 1.81 15.51 7.67
C GLU A 288 1.79 16.64 6.65
N GLY A 289 0.70 16.78 5.89
CA GLY A 289 0.60 17.81 4.86
C GLY A 289 -0.79 17.94 4.28
N SER A 290 -1.13 19.13 3.79
CA SER A 290 -2.44 19.41 3.19
C SER A 290 -2.51 19.05 1.69
N SER A 291 -1.42 19.21 0.93
CA SER A 291 -1.34 18.76 -0.46
C SER A 291 -0.93 17.29 -0.51
N LEU A 292 -1.81 16.45 -1.06
CA LEU A 292 -1.54 15.02 -1.25
C LEU A 292 -0.35 14.79 -2.19
N GLU A 293 -0.14 15.66 -3.18
CA GLU A 293 0.97 15.55 -4.13
C GLU A 293 2.33 15.77 -3.44
N ASN A 294 2.47 16.87 -2.69
CA ASN A 294 3.72 17.17 -1.99
C ASN A 294 4.00 16.13 -0.90
N LEU A 295 2.96 15.72 -0.16
CA LEU A 295 3.06 14.70 0.88
C LEU A 295 3.46 13.34 0.27
N SER A 296 2.79 12.92 -0.81
CA SER A 296 3.12 11.68 -1.52
C SER A 296 4.54 11.71 -2.07
N ALA A 297 4.98 12.84 -2.65
CA ALA A 297 6.34 12.95 -3.19
C ALA A 297 7.40 12.75 -2.10
N ALA A 298 7.29 13.49 -0.99
CA ALA A 298 8.25 13.39 0.11
C ALA A 298 8.30 11.97 0.73
N VAL A 299 7.14 11.34 0.92
CA VAL A 299 7.08 9.97 1.46
C VAL A 299 7.57 8.94 0.45
N ALA A 300 7.25 9.10 -0.84
CA ALA A 300 7.75 8.21 -1.89
C ALA A 300 9.28 8.27 -1.98
N ASP A 301 9.88 9.46 -1.91
CA ASP A 301 11.34 9.62 -1.90
C ASP A 301 11.98 8.91 -0.70
N ALA A 302 11.40 9.07 0.50
CA ALA A 302 11.84 8.35 1.68
C ALA A 302 11.74 6.82 1.53
N CYS A 303 10.61 6.33 1.00
CA CYS A 303 10.40 4.90 0.74
C CYS A 303 11.40 4.37 -0.30
N ILE A 304 11.63 5.10 -1.39
CA ILE A 304 12.59 4.73 -2.43
C ILE A 304 14.01 4.66 -1.86
N CYS A 305 14.40 5.61 -1.02
CA CYS A 305 15.67 5.58 -0.29
C CYS A 305 15.81 4.29 0.54
N LEU A 306 14.81 3.94 1.35
CA LEU A 306 14.82 2.71 2.16
C LEU A 306 14.93 1.45 1.29
N GLN A 307 14.21 1.40 0.17
CA GLN A 307 14.23 0.27 -0.78
C GLN A 307 15.61 0.04 -1.39
N ILE A 308 16.27 1.11 -1.84
CA ILE A 308 17.59 1.05 -2.48
C ILE A 308 18.65 0.65 -1.45
N ASN A 309 18.50 1.09 -0.21
CA ASN A 309 19.37 0.74 0.91
C ASN A 309 19.02 -0.61 1.58
N ASN A 310 18.08 -1.37 1.01
CA ASN A 310 17.65 -2.68 1.51
C ASN A 310 17.17 -2.66 2.97
N ILE A 311 16.50 -1.58 3.39
CA ILE A 311 15.93 -1.44 4.74
C ILE A 311 14.44 -1.80 4.67
N PRO A 312 13.98 -2.88 5.32
CA PRO A 312 12.57 -3.22 5.36
C PRO A 312 11.76 -2.16 6.11
N TYR A 313 10.53 -1.90 5.64
CA TYR A 313 9.68 -0.87 6.23
C TYR A 313 8.20 -1.12 5.97
N ASN A 314 7.39 -0.41 6.73
CA ASN A 314 5.94 -0.36 6.58
C ASN A 314 5.48 1.09 6.48
N VAL A 315 4.34 1.29 5.84
CA VAL A 315 3.71 2.61 5.73
C VAL A 315 2.25 2.50 6.16
N LEU A 316 1.85 3.31 7.14
CA LEU A 316 0.44 3.49 7.49
C LEU A 316 -0.02 4.86 6.99
N ILE A 317 -1.04 4.88 6.15
CA ILE A 317 -1.74 6.08 5.70
C ILE A 317 -3.02 6.21 6.54
N SER A 318 -3.17 7.35 7.19
CA SER A 318 -4.24 7.68 8.11
C SER A 318 -4.80 9.08 7.83
N ASP A 319 -5.84 9.47 8.58
CA ASP A 319 -6.44 10.79 8.52
C ASP A 319 -6.77 11.24 7.09
N SER A 320 -7.49 10.38 6.36
CA SER A 320 -7.89 10.62 4.97
C SER A 320 -6.71 10.96 4.03
N GLY A 321 -5.54 10.36 4.26
CA GLY A 321 -4.36 10.54 3.42
C GLY A 321 -3.42 11.66 3.86
N ARG A 322 -3.78 12.46 4.88
CA ARG A 322 -3.01 13.64 5.30
C ARG A 322 -1.94 13.37 6.34
N ARG A 323 -1.94 12.16 6.93
CA ARG A 323 -0.97 11.75 7.94
C ARG A 323 -0.44 10.36 7.64
N ILE A 324 0.88 10.26 7.44
CA ILE A 324 1.55 9.03 7.01
C ILE A 324 2.67 8.68 7.98
N PHE A 325 2.66 7.44 8.46
CA PHE A 325 3.70 6.89 9.33
C PHE A 325 4.63 6.00 8.50
N LEU A 326 5.92 6.32 8.50
CA LEU A 326 6.97 5.51 7.89
C LEU A 326 7.76 4.81 8.98
N LEU A 327 7.74 3.48 8.96
CA LEU A 327 8.22 2.62 10.04
C LEU A 327 9.27 1.63 9.51
N PRO A 328 10.56 2.00 9.50
CA PRO A 328 11.65 1.06 9.25
C PRO A 328 11.68 -0.04 10.32
N GLN A 329 11.89 -1.30 9.93
CA GLN A 329 11.94 -2.43 10.86
C GLN A 329 13.01 -3.46 10.49
N CYS A 330 13.41 -4.28 11.47
CA CYS A 330 14.41 -5.34 11.30
C CYS A 330 13.99 -6.71 11.86
N TYR A 331 12.70 -6.94 12.11
CA TYR A 331 12.25 -8.17 12.79
C TYR A 331 12.61 -9.45 12.01
N ALA A 332 12.39 -9.47 10.70
CA ALA A 332 12.71 -10.66 9.89
C ALA A 332 14.21 -10.96 9.83
N GLU A 333 15.06 -9.93 9.87
CA GLU A 333 16.52 -10.08 9.96
C GLU A 333 16.91 -10.66 11.33
N LYS A 334 16.39 -10.11 12.43
CA LYS A 334 16.60 -10.64 13.78
C LYS A 334 16.14 -12.09 13.91
N GLN A 335 15.00 -12.45 13.29
CA GLN A 335 14.53 -13.84 13.26
C GLN A 335 15.55 -14.75 12.54
N ALA A 336 16.08 -14.31 11.40
CA ALA A 336 17.09 -15.07 10.65
C ALA A 336 18.42 -15.21 11.42
N LEU A 337 18.78 -14.22 12.23
CA LEU A 337 19.96 -14.23 13.09
C LEU A 337 19.76 -15.01 14.41
N GLY A 338 18.54 -15.44 14.72
CA GLY A 338 18.21 -16.12 15.97
C GLY A 338 18.21 -15.22 17.21
N GLU A 339 18.04 -13.91 17.01
CA GLU A 339 18.06 -12.90 18.07
C GLU A 339 16.69 -12.72 18.74
N VAL A 340 15.62 -13.21 18.10
CA VAL A 340 14.26 -13.16 18.66
C VAL A 340 14.04 -14.31 19.64
N SER A 341 13.53 -13.99 20.83
CA SER A 341 13.27 -14.99 21.86
C SER A 341 12.24 -16.05 21.43
N SER A 342 12.40 -17.28 21.93
CA SER A 342 11.47 -18.38 21.63
C SER A 342 10.03 -18.06 22.03
N GLU A 343 9.84 -17.36 23.15
CA GLU A 343 8.52 -16.93 23.63
C GLU A 343 7.79 -16.05 22.59
N LEU A 344 8.50 -15.10 21.96
CA LEU A 344 7.92 -14.24 20.93
C LEU A 344 7.68 -15.01 19.62
N LEU A 345 8.59 -15.92 19.25
CA LEU A 345 8.39 -16.79 18.08
C LEU A 345 7.16 -17.70 18.25
N ASP A 346 6.90 -18.18 19.45
CA ASP A 346 5.77 -19.06 19.78
C ASP A 346 4.40 -18.37 19.64
N THR A 347 4.35 -17.04 19.79
CA THR A 347 3.13 -16.25 19.49
C THR A 347 2.75 -16.33 18.01
N GLN A 348 3.75 -16.62 17.16
CA GLN A 348 3.67 -16.61 15.71
C GLN A 348 3.18 -15.27 15.14
N VAL A 349 3.20 -14.17 15.89
CA VAL A 349 2.77 -12.88 15.36
C VAL A 349 3.80 -12.41 14.32
N ASN A 350 3.30 -12.01 13.16
CA ASN A 350 4.10 -11.40 12.11
C ASN A 350 3.81 -9.90 12.14
N PRO A 351 4.71 -9.07 12.67
CA PRO A 351 4.45 -7.65 12.87
C PRO A 351 4.52 -6.88 11.54
N ALA A 352 3.42 -6.94 10.79
CA ALA A 352 3.20 -6.13 9.61
C ALA A 352 2.64 -4.76 10.03
N VAL A 353 2.27 -3.94 9.05
CA VAL A 353 1.77 -2.58 9.26
C VAL A 353 0.64 -2.50 10.31
N TRP A 354 -0.27 -3.46 10.35
CA TRP A 354 -1.39 -3.43 11.28
C TRP A 354 -0.92 -3.63 12.74
N GLU A 355 -0.08 -4.62 12.98
CA GLU A 355 0.44 -4.92 14.31
C GLU A 355 1.35 -3.81 14.82
N ILE A 356 2.30 -3.34 14.00
CA ILE A 356 3.22 -2.27 14.42
C ILE A 356 2.49 -0.96 14.69
N SER A 357 1.36 -0.72 14.01
CA SER A 357 0.54 0.46 14.26
C SER A 357 -0.41 0.28 15.46
N GLY A 358 -0.43 -0.91 16.06
CA GLY A 358 -1.06 -1.20 17.34
C GLY A 358 -2.37 -1.99 17.27
N HIS A 359 -2.73 -2.51 16.09
CA HIS A 359 -3.76 -3.53 15.93
C HIS A 359 -3.13 -4.93 15.93
N MET A 360 -3.06 -5.53 17.11
CA MET A 360 -2.44 -6.82 17.38
C MET A 360 -3.35 -7.97 16.92
N VAL A 361 -3.05 -8.55 15.76
CA VAL A 361 -3.75 -9.72 15.22
C VAL A 361 -3.15 -10.99 15.80
N LEU A 362 -3.76 -11.49 16.88
CA LEU A 362 -3.31 -12.65 17.64
C LEU A 362 -3.88 -13.95 17.07
N LYS A 363 -3.08 -15.01 17.13
CA LYS A 363 -3.40 -16.30 16.49
C LYS A 363 -3.91 -17.35 17.47
N ARG A 364 -3.60 -17.21 18.76
CA ARG A 364 -3.95 -18.17 19.81
C ARG A 364 -4.85 -17.49 20.84
N LYS A 365 -5.82 -18.26 21.32
CA LYS A 365 -6.74 -17.79 22.35
C LYS A 365 -6.03 -17.42 23.65
N GLU A 366 -4.99 -18.16 24.03
CA GLU A 366 -4.16 -17.87 25.20
C GLU A 366 -3.47 -16.49 25.12
N ASP A 367 -2.91 -16.14 23.95
CA ASP A 367 -2.29 -14.83 23.73
C ASP A 367 -3.33 -13.71 23.80
N TYR A 368 -4.54 -13.95 23.28
CA TYR A 368 -5.63 -12.97 23.31
C TYR A 368 -6.17 -12.76 24.72
N GLU A 369 -6.42 -13.82 25.47
CA GLU A 369 -6.90 -13.74 26.85
C GLU A 369 -5.86 -13.06 27.75
N GLY A 370 -4.58 -13.42 27.60
CA GLY A 370 -3.44 -12.83 28.30
C GLY A 370 -2.87 -11.54 27.70
N ALA A 371 -3.53 -10.95 26.69
CA ALA A 371 -3.03 -9.76 26.02
C ALA A 371 -2.90 -8.58 27.00
N SER A 372 -1.70 -8.00 27.08
CA SER A 372 -1.36 -6.86 27.92
C SER A 372 -0.56 -5.83 27.12
N GLU A 373 -0.57 -4.58 27.58
CA GLU A 373 0.20 -3.50 26.95
C GLU A 373 1.70 -3.81 26.98
N GLU A 374 2.20 -4.40 28.08
CA GLU A 374 3.58 -4.86 28.21
C GLU A 374 3.95 -5.93 27.18
N ASN A 375 3.07 -6.91 26.93
CA ASN A 375 3.30 -7.94 25.92
C ASN A 375 3.35 -7.36 24.51
N ALA A 376 2.41 -6.46 24.18
CA ALA A 376 2.41 -5.77 22.89
C ALA A 376 3.66 -4.91 22.72
N TRP A 377 4.03 -4.14 23.74
CA TRP A 377 5.22 -3.29 23.74
C TRP A 377 6.49 -4.10 23.52
N ARG A 378 6.66 -5.19 24.28
CA ARG A 378 7.81 -6.09 24.19
C ARG A 378 7.96 -6.70 22.79
N LEU A 379 6.86 -7.19 22.20
CA LEU A 379 6.90 -7.71 20.83
C LEU A 379 7.30 -6.62 19.83
N LEU A 380 6.67 -5.45 19.90
CA LEU A 380 6.92 -4.38 18.93
C LEU A 380 8.29 -3.73 19.09
N ALA A 381 8.86 -3.71 20.30
CA ALA A 381 10.21 -3.22 20.55
C ALA A 381 11.26 -4.09 19.83
N GLU A 382 11.00 -5.40 19.67
CA GLU A 382 11.87 -6.26 18.87
C GLU A 382 11.86 -5.92 17.38
N VAL A 383 10.78 -5.33 16.90
CA VAL A 383 10.62 -4.96 15.49
C VAL A 383 11.41 -3.70 15.14
N SER A 384 11.54 -2.79 16.10
CA SER A 384 12.20 -1.52 15.94
C SER A 384 13.70 -1.66 15.64
N LEU A 385 14.20 -0.74 14.82
CA LEU A 385 15.63 -0.43 14.77
C LEU A 385 16.14 0.05 16.14
N SER A 386 17.44 -0.12 16.38
CA SER A 386 18.14 0.54 17.49
C SER A 386 18.10 2.07 17.31
N GLU A 387 18.40 2.83 18.36
CA GLU A 387 18.45 4.29 18.27
C GLU A 387 19.51 4.75 17.26
N GLU A 388 20.69 4.15 17.31
CA GLU A 388 21.84 4.47 16.45
C GLU A 388 21.48 4.18 14.99
N ARG A 389 20.95 2.99 14.72
CA ARG A 389 20.56 2.60 13.36
C ARG A 389 19.41 3.46 12.85
N PHE A 390 18.44 3.81 13.69
CA PHE A 390 17.37 4.72 13.30
C PHE A 390 17.89 6.13 12.98
N GLN A 391 18.90 6.61 13.71
CA GLN A 391 19.55 7.89 13.41
C GLN A 391 20.24 7.88 12.04
N GLU A 392 21.00 6.83 11.71
CA GLU A 392 21.58 6.64 10.38
C GLU A 392 20.51 6.61 9.28
N VAL A 393 19.41 5.88 9.51
CA VAL A 393 18.31 5.76 8.55
C VAL A 393 17.61 7.10 8.33
N LYS A 394 17.44 7.92 9.38
CA LYS A 394 16.92 9.29 9.21
C LYS A 394 17.83 10.12 8.32
N GLU A 395 19.14 10.10 8.56
CA GLU A 395 20.10 10.90 7.80
C GLU A 395 20.04 10.62 6.30
N ILE A 396 20.04 9.34 5.89
CA ILE A 396 19.92 8.97 4.47
C ILE A 396 18.55 9.31 3.87
N ILE A 397 17.47 9.29 4.66
CA ILE A 397 16.14 9.71 4.20
C ILE A 397 16.15 11.22 3.93
N PHE A 398 16.69 12.02 4.86
CA PHE A 398 16.73 13.47 4.71
C PHE A 398 17.65 13.90 3.57
N GLU A 399 18.77 13.23 3.35
CA GLU A 399 19.62 13.44 2.17
C GLU A 399 18.85 13.18 0.88
N ALA A 400 18.14 12.06 0.78
CA ALA A 400 17.36 11.71 -0.42
C ALA A 400 16.24 12.73 -0.71
N ILE A 401 15.48 13.13 0.31
CA ILE A 401 14.38 14.10 0.15
C ILE A 401 14.93 15.48 -0.29
N THR A 402 16.05 15.92 0.27
CA THR A 402 16.60 17.26 -0.02
C THR A 402 17.28 17.33 -1.39
N CYS A 403 17.99 16.30 -1.82
CA CYS A 403 18.61 16.27 -3.16
C CYS A 403 17.59 16.38 -4.30
N VAL A 404 16.41 15.76 -4.16
CA VAL A 404 15.34 15.83 -5.18
C VAL A 404 14.76 17.25 -5.29
N VAL A 405 14.66 17.96 -4.18
CA VAL A 405 14.21 19.37 -4.17
C VAL A 405 15.17 20.24 -4.96
N ASP A 406 16.49 20.09 -4.78
CA ASP A 406 17.48 20.88 -5.52
C ASP A 406 17.47 20.58 -7.03
N GLU A 407 17.34 19.31 -7.45
CA GLU A 407 17.22 18.97 -8.87
C GLU A 407 15.95 19.54 -9.52
N SER A 408 14.84 19.60 -8.79
CA SER A 408 13.59 20.19 -9.27
C SER A 408 13.69 21.71 -9.45
N VAL A 409 14.37 22.42 -8.52
CA VAL A 409 14.61 23.87 -8.61
C VAL A 409 15.56 24.20 -9.77
N VAL A 410 16.57 23.36 -10.03
CA VAL A 410 17.48 23.53 -11.18
C VAL A 410 16.75 23.32 -12.52
N LYS A 411 15.89 22.29 -12.63
CA LYS A 411 15.07 22.07 -13.84
C LYS A 411 14.11 23.23 -14.11
N THR A 412 13.50 23.80 -13.08
CA THR A 412 12.55 24.93 -13.21
C THR A 412 13.27 26.22 -13.62
N ARG A 413 14.53 26.41 -13.21
CA ARG A 413 15.35 27.56 -13.66
C ARG A 413 15.87 27.42 -15.09
N SER A 414 16.04 26.20 -15.59
CA SER A 414 16.50 25.96 -16.97
C SER A 414 15.42 26.13 -18.05
N SER A 415 14.13 26.24 -17.68
CA SER A 415 13.02 26.42 -18.63
C SER A 415 12.62 27.88 -18.87
N ASP A 416 13.20 28.84 -18.14
CA ASP A 416 12.82 30.27 -18.20
C ASP A 416 13.82 31.17 -18.96
N GLU A 417 14.87 30.61 -19.60
CA GLU A 417 15.91 31.42 -20.27
C GLU A 417 16.06 31.27 -21.80
N ASP A 418 15.14 30.59 -22.51
CA ASP A 418 15.19 30.57 -23.99
C ASP A 418 13.89 31.09 -24.63
N GLN A 419 13.69 32.40 -24.55
CA GLN A 419 12.93 33.15 -25.56
C GLN A 419 13.70 34.42 -25.95
N ASP A 420 13.80 34.61 -27.27
CA ASP A 420 14.29 35.77 -28.03
C ASP A 420 15.76 35.74 -28.51
N VAL A 421 16.00 35.12 -29.69
CA VAL A 421 16.64 35.80 -30.84
C VAL A 421 16.15 35.18 -32.16
N GLU A 422 15.36 35.93 -32.94
CA GLU A 422 15.13 35.68 -34.36
C GLU A 422 16.35 36.13 -35.22
N GLY A 423 16.67 35.35 -36.26
CA GLY A 423 17.15 35.93 -37.53
C GLY A 423 18.22 35.16 -38.32
N ARG A 424 17.78 34.43 -39.37
CA ARG A 424 18.34 34.28 -40.76
C ARG A 424 19.83 33.85 -40.91
N SER A 425 20.30 33.01 -41.84
CA SER A 425 19.79 32.31 -43.04
C SER A 425 20.99 31.58 -43.73
N HIS A 426 20.70 30.55 -44.57
CA HIS A 426 21.54 29.97 -45.65
C HIS A 426 22.80 29.15 -45.25
N GLU A 427 22.79 27.83 -45.50
CA GLU A 427 23.40 27.10 -46.65
C GLU A 427 24.83 26.61 -46.36
N GLU A 428 25.03 25.29 -46.30
CA GLU A 428 25.80 24.49 -47.28
C GLU A 428 26.16 23.11 -46.72
N ALA A 429 26.09 22.13 -47.63
CA ALA A 429 26.43 20.73 -47.43
C ALA A 429 27.96 20.50 -47.40
N GLY A 430 28.42 19.49 -46.65
CA GLY A 430 29.83 19.10 -46.67
C GLY A 430 30.18 17.79 -45.95
N ASN A 431 29.99 16.68 -46.66
CA ASN A 431 30.81 15.45 -46.68
C ASN A 431 31.33 14.78 -45.39
N LEU A 432 30.80 13.56 -45.17
CA LEU A 432 31.50 12.25 -45.15
C LEU A 432 32.92 12.14 -44.58
N ALA A 433 33.12 11.29 -43.58
CA ALA A 433 33.96 10.07 -43.69
C ALA A 433 33.85 9.14 -42.46
N ILE A 434 33.57 7.87 -42.73
CA ILE A 434 33.66 6.69 -41.86
C ILE A 434 35.03 6.04 -42.09
N VAL A 435 35.77 5.61 -41.06
CA VAL A 435 36.56 4.35 -41.08
C VAL A 435 36.73 3.80 -39.64
N PRO A 436 36.55 2.47 -39.40
CA PRO A 436 36.61 1.81 -38.10
C PRO A 436 37.98 1.14 -37.80
N GLY A 437 38.22 0.78 -36.53
CA GLY A 437 39.35 -0.07 -36.11
C GLY A 437 39.12 -0.75 -34.76
N LYS A 438 38.99 -2.09 -34.78
CA LYS A 438 38.97 -3.07 -33.66
C LYS A 438 40.42 -3.36 -33.14
N PRO A 439 40.68 -4.37 -32.27
CA PRO A 439 40.23 -4.59 -30.88
C PRO A 439 41.42 -4.96 -29.93
N GLU A 440 41.10 -5.24 -28.66
CA GLU A 440 41.81 -6.13 -27.70
C GLU A 440 43.24 -5.80 -27.21
N CYS A 441 43.38 -5.70 -25.88
CA CYS A 441 44.38 -6.50 -25.16
C CYS A 441 44.01 -6.66 -23.67
N LEU A 442 43.70 -7.90 -23.29
CA LEU A 442 43.73 -8.42 -21.93
C LEU A 442 45.19 -8.48 -21.44
N VAL A 443 45.47 -8.03 -20.22
CA VAL A 443 46.51 -8.66 -19.37
C VAL A 443 46.06 -8.62 -17.90
N GLN A 444 46.00 -9.81 -17.31
CA GLN A 444 45.84 -10.08 -15.90
C GLN A 444 47.10 -9.70 -15.10
N ASN A 445 46.91 -9.24 -13.87
CA ASN A 445 47.39 -9.94 -12.67
C ASN A 445 46.55 -9.55 -11.47
#